data_AF-A0A1I2M731-F1
#
_entry.id   AF-A0A1I2M731-F1
#
_cell.length_a   1.000
_cell.length_b   1.000
_cell.length_c   1.000
_cell.angle_alpha   90.00
_cell.angle_beta   90.00
_cell.angle_gamma   90.00
#
_symmetry.space_group_name_H-M   'P 1'
#
loop_
_entity.id
_entity.type
_entity.pdbx_description
1 polymer ?
#
loop_
_entity_poly.entity_id
_entity_poly.type
_entity_poly.pdbx_seq_one_letter_code
_entity_poly.pdbx_strand_id
1 'polypeptide(L)' 'MNRTREPVCVTCGSQYSFTSTYKGNYCPDCHEKWVDSPTDESPRDPSPRPLRTRRTPSVRPIAESDDETDVPSRYDEE' A
#
# COMPACT_ATOMS: atom_id res chain seq x y z
N MET A 1 9.67 -27.50 -10.83
CA MET A 1 10.55 -26.88 -9.82
C MET A 1 10.55 -25.37 -10.03
N ASN A 2 9.93 -24.60 -9.14
CA ASN A 2 9.97 -23.14 -9.24
C ASN A 2 11.30 -22.66 -8.63
N ARG A 3 12.26 -22.31 -9.47
CA ARG A 3 13.49 -21.63 -9.03
C ARG A 3 13.12 -20.18 -8.68
N THR A 4 12.85 -19.92 -7.41
CA THR A 4 12.82 -18.57 -6.88
C THR A 4 14.20 -17.96 -7.14
N ARG A 5 14.28 -17.02 -8.09
CA ARG A 5 15.55 -16.34 -8.37
C ARG A 5 15.88 -15.44 -7.18
N GLU A 6 17.14 -15.45 -6.78
CA GLU A 6 17.62 -14.53 -5.75
C GLU A 6 17.44 -13.09 -6.22
N PRO A 7 16.96 -12.19 -5.34
CA PRO A 7 16.77 -10.80 -5.72
C PRO A 7 18.14 -10.12 -5.93
N VAL A 8 18.30 -9.48 -7.08
CA VAL A 8 19.51 -8.74 -7.47
C VAL A 8 19.20 -7.27 -7.71
N CYS A 9 20.22 -6.42 -7.58
CA CYS A 9 20.13 -5.00 -7.83
C CYS A 9 19.63 -4.71 -9.24
N VAL A 10 18.55 -3.94 -9.34
CA VAL A 10 17.95 -3.53 -10.63
C VAL A 10 18.87 -2.67 -11.47
N THR A 11 19.86 -2.01 -10.86
CA THR A 11 20.79 -1.11 -11.56
C THR A 11 22.07 -1.82 -11.98
N CYS A 12 22.73 -2.55 -11.07
CA CYS A 12 24.04 -3.16 -11.33
C CYS A 12 24.04 -4.69 -11.41
N GLY A 13 22.95 -5.36 -11.03
CA GLY A 13 22.87 -6.83 -11.02
C GLY A 13 23.61 -7.52 -9.85
N SER A 14 24.32 -6.78 -9.00
CA SER A 14 24.91 -7.31 -7.76
C SER A 14 23.82 -7.85 -6.82
N GLN A 15 24.12 -8.90 -6.06
CA GLN A 15 23.19 -9.37 -5.02
C GLN A 15 22.95 -8.30 -3.97
N TYR A 16 21.70 -8.20 -3.50
CA TYR A 16 21.41 -7.34 -2.37
C TYR A 16 22.02 -7.91 -1.10
N SER A 17 22.56 -7.05 -0.23
CA SER A 17 23.00 -7.44 1.10
C SER A 17 21.92 -7.17 2.14
N PHE A 18 21.80 -8.10 3.08
CA PHE A 18 20.88 -7.98 4.21
C PHE A 18 21.66 -7.50 5.42
N THR A 19 21.46 -6.25 5.82
CA THR A 19 22.05 -5.69 7.03
C THR A 19 20.97 -5.51 8.10
N SER A 20 21.34 -5.57 9.38
CA SER A 20 20.39 -5.36 10.48
C SER A 20 19.84 -3.93 10.52
N THR A 21 20.59 -2.98 9.95
CA THR A 21 20.29 -1.55 10.00
C THR A 21 19.42 -1.09 8.83
N TYR A 22 19.50 -1.75 7.68
CA TYR A 22 18.75 -1.38 6.47
C TYR A 22 17.56 -2.31 6.24
N LYS A 23 16.35 -1.77 6.38
CA LYS A 23 15.12 -2.53 6.15
C LYS A 23 14.80 -2.57 4.65
N GLY A 24 15.32 -3.59 3.96
CA GLY A 24 14.99 -3.85 2.56
C GLY A 24 16.18 -4.32 1.73
N ASN A 25 16.05 -4.21 0.41
CA ASN A 25 17.08 -4.59 -0.56
C ASN A 25 18.18 -3.53 -0.62
N TYR A 26 19.28 -3.73 0.11
CA TYR A 26 20.42 -2.82 0.13
C TYR A 26 21.45 -3.19 -0.92
N CYS A 27 21.89 -2.23 -1.74
CA CYS A 27 22.97 -2.42 -2.70
C CYS A 27 24.11 -1.43 -2.42
N PRO A 28 25.28 -1.87 -1.94
CA PRO A 28 26.36 -0.95 -1.53
C PRO A 28 26.88 -0.09 -2.68
N ASP A 29 26.87 -0.60 -3.92
CA ASP A 29 27.41 0.12 -5.08
C ASP A 29 26.47 1.23 -5.61
N CYS A 30 25.16 1.09 -5.38
CA CYS A 30 24.14 1.96 -5.94
C CYS A 30 23.40 2.79 -4.89
N HIS A 31 23.49 2.42 -3.62
CA HIS A 31 22.72 3.04 -2.55
C HIS A 31 23.00 4.55 -2.44
N GLU A 32 24.27 4.95 -2.47
CA GLU A 32 24.66 6.37 -2.37
C GLU A 32 23.99 7.21 -3.48
N LYS A 33 23.99 6.72 -4.72
CA LYS A 33 23.35 7.40 -5.86
C LYS A 33 21.84 7.56 -5.69
N TRP A 34 21.17 6.61 -5.02
CA TRP A 34 19.74 6.69 -4.75
C TRP A 34 19.42 7.68 -3.64
N VAL A 35 20.28 7.74 -2.62
CA VAL A 35 20.14 8.69 -1.51
C VAL A 35 20.42 10.12 -1.97
N ASP A 36 21.42 10.31 -2.82
CA ASP A 36 21.82 11.62 -3.34
C ASP A 36 20.90 12.12 -4.47
N SER A 37 20.14 11.23 -5.09
CA SER A 37 19.13 11.66 -6.07
C SER A 37 18.09 12.52 -5.34
N PRO A 38 17.71 13.70 -5.89
CA PRO A 38 16.68 14.52 -5.29
C PRO A 38 15.41 13.68 -5.24
N THR A 39 15.14 13.13 -4.07
CA THR A 39 13.91 12.41 -3.81
C THR A 39 12.84 13.47 -4.02
N ASP A 40 11.90 13.21 -4.92
CA ASP A 40 10.75 14.08 -5.08
C ASP A 40 10.04 14.13 -3.73
N GLU A 41 10.32 15.19 -2.97
CA GLU A 41 9.76 15.44 -1.65
C GLU A 41 8.31 15.94 -1.78
N SER A 42 7.62 15.60 -2.88
CA SER A 42 6.18 15.66 -2.87
C SER A 42 5.73 14.81 -1.70
N PRO A 43 4.94 15.37 -0.76
CA PRO A 43 4.26 14.57 0.23
C PRO A 43 3.61 13.42 -0.51
N ARG A 44 4.02 12.18 -0.21
CA ARG A 44 3.24 11.02 -0.62
C ARG A 44 1.91 11.24 0.05
N ASP A 45 0.96 11.78 -0.71
CA ASP A 45 -0.34 12.15 -0.19
C ASP A 45 -0.84 10.91 0.55
N PRO A 46 -1.11 10.99 1.87
CA PRO A 46 -1.63 9.86 2.63
C PRO A 46 -3.03 9.47 2.18
N SER A 47 -3.53 10.07 1.08
CA SER A 47 -4.74 9.68 0.38
C SER A 47 -4.87 8.16 0.36
N PRO A 48 -5.92 7.62 1.00
CA PRO A 48 -6.17 6.19 0.99
C PRO A 48 -6.24 5.77 -0.47
N ARG A 49 -5.49 4.72 -0.83
CA ARG A 49 -5.51 4.13 -2.17
C ARG A 49 -6.98 4.00 -2.59
N PRO A 50 -7.41 4.61 -3.71
CA PRO A 50 -8.80 4.55 -4.11
C PRO A 50 -9.19 3.08 -4.26
N LEU A 51 -10.13 2.64 -3.43
CA LEU A 51 -10.73 1.32 -3.55
C LEU A 51 -11.37 1.26 -4.93
N ARG A 52 -10.69 0.61 -5.89
CA ARG A 52 -11.28 0.36 -7.19
C ARG A 52 -12.49 -0.52 -6.98
N THR A 53 -13.67 0.07 -7.03
CA THR A 53 -14.97 -0.61 -7.05
C THR A 53 -15.15 -1.33 -8.38
N ARG A 54 -14.28 -2.29 -8.71
CA ARG A 54 -14.61 -3.27 -9.74
C ARG A 54 -15.70 -4.16 -9.16
N ARG A 55 -16.94 -3.74 -9.32
CA ARG A 55 -18.11 -4.61 -9.16
C ARG A 55 -17.91 -5.79 -10.11
N THR A 56 -17.72 -6.97 -9.56
CA THR A 56 -17.88 -8.20 -10.34
C THR A 56 -19.38 -8.30 -10.68
N PRO A 57 -19.76 -8.53 -11.95
CA PRO A 57 -21.17 -8.55 -12.37
C PRO A 57 -21.98 -9.72 -11.79
N SER A 58 -21.36 -10.57 -10.97
CA SER A 58 -21.98 -11.81 -10.48
C SER A 58 -22.86 -11.62 -9.25
N VAL A 59 -22.84 -10.47 -8.58
CA VAL A 59 -23.65 -10.22 -7.37
C VAL A 59 -24.76 -9.24 -7.70
N ARG A 60 -25.98 -9.75 -7.83
CA ARG A 60 -27.19 -8.93 -7.93
C ARG A 60 -27.47 -8.33 -6.53
N PRO A 61 -27.61 -7.00 -6.39
CA PRO A 61 -28.10 -6.40 -5.14
C PRO A 61 -29.52 -6.87 -4.88
N ILE A 62 -29.78 -7.37 -3.68
CA ILE A 62 -31.13 -7.63 -3.18
C ILE A 62 -31.69 -6.24 -2.82
N ALA A 63 -32.80 -5.85 -3.45
CA ALA A 63 -33.51 -4.62 -3.11
C ALA A 63 -34.49 -4.95 -1.99
N GLU A 64 -34.17 -4.53 -0.77
CA GLU A 64 -35.05 -4.55 0.40
C GLU A 64 -35.08 -3.09 0.88
N SER A 65 -35.98 -2.28 0.31
CA SER A 65 -37.29 -1.93 0.87
C SER A 65 -37.18 -1.10 2.15
N ASP A 66 -37.30 0.22 1.98
CA ASP A 66 -38.10 1.15 2.78
C ASP A 66 -38.56 0.61 4.15
N ASP A 67 -37.92 1.04 5.25
CA ASP A 67 -38.62 1.30 6.50
C ASP A 67 -37.86 2.37 7.30
N GLU A 68 -38.53 3.50 7.43
CA GLU A 68 -38.08 4.74 8.03
C GLU A 68 -38.61 4.80 9.46
N THR A 69 -37.92 4.17 10.42
CA THR A 69 -38.00 4.41 11.88
C THR A 69 -36.92 3.54 12.54
N ASP A 70 -35.95 4.03 13.32
CA ASP A 70 -36.11 4.54 14.68
C ASP A 70 -34.74 5.06 15.15
N VAL A 71 -34.53 6.38 15.14
CA VAL A 71 -33.42 7.02 15.86
C VAL A 71 -34.03 7.75 17.05
N PRO A 72 -33.86 7.26 18.29
CA PRO A 72 -33.99 8.12 19.44
C PRO A 72 -32.73 8.96 19.56
N SER A 73 -32.84 10.20 19.12
CA SER A 73 -31.90 11.29 19.39
C SER A 73 -31.80 11.55 20.90
N ARG A 74 -30.58 11.40 21.43
CA ARG A 74 -29.90 12.29 22.39
C ARG A 74 -30.76 13.06 23.43
N TYR A 75 -30.69 12.62 24.68
CA TYR A 75 -30.70 13.37 25.96
C TYR A 75 -30.12 12.41 27.01
N ASP A 76 -29.33 12.74 28.02
CA ASP A 76 -28.54 13.91 28.44
C ASP A 76 -27.71 13.40 29.65
N GLU A 77 -26.55 14.00 29.88
CA GLU A 77 -25.77 14.07 31.14
C GLU A 77 -26.12 13.21 32.39
N GLU A 78 -25.11 12.48 32.90
CA GLU A 78 -24.78 12.46 34.34
C GLU A 78 -23.24 12.53 34.53
#